data_AF-A0A519SCX0-F1
#
_entry.id   AF-A0A519SCX0-F1
#
_cell.length_a   1.000
_cell.length_b   1.000
_cell.length_c   1.000
_cell.angle_alpha   90.00
_cell.angle_beta   90.00
_cell.angle_gamma   90.00
#
_symmetry.space_group_name_H-M   'P 1'
#
loop_
_entity.id
_entity.type
_entity.pdbx_description
1 polymer ?
#
loop_
_entity_poly.entity_id
_entity_poly.type
_entity_poly.pdbx_seq_one_letter_code
_entity_poly.pdbx_strand_id
1 'polypeptide(L)' 'MALCATCCVDVLEGEEKLNEMTDDEYAMLDTLPDLLPNSRLACQLQLNNNMDGLKVKLHGVS' A
#
# COMPACT_ATOMS: atom_id res chain seq x y z
N MET A 1 -2.08 6.88 10.96
CA MET A 1 -0.93 6.45 11.80
C MET A 1 -0.38 5.17 11.21
N ALA A 2 0.79 5.23 10.59
CA ALA A 2 1.54 4.08 10.14
C ALA A 2 2.55 3.72 11.26
N LEU A 3 2.29 2.64 11.99
CA LEU A 3 3.11 2.24 13.15
C LEU A 3 3.82 0.90 12.94
N CYS A 4 3.47 0.19 11.88
CA CYS A 4 4.04 -1.09 11.50
C CYS A 4 3.80 -1.34 10.01
N ALA A 5 4.51 -2.30 9.42
CA ALA A 5 4.40 -2.67 8.02
C ALA A 5 3.68 -4.02 7.79
N THR A 6 2.95 -4.54 8.78
CA THR A 6 2.26 -5.84 8.69
C THR A 6 1.11 -5.88 7.69
N CYS A 7 0.61 -4.70 7.30
CA CYS A 7 -0.44 -4.53 6.31
C CYS A 7 0.09 -4.11 4.92
N CYS A 8 1.39 -4.31 4.68
CA CYS A 8 2.00 -4.02 3.38
C CYS A 8 1.39 -4.91 2.29
N VAL A 9 1.00 -4.29 1.19
CA VAL A 9 0.43 -4.94 0.00
C VAL A 9 1.00 -4.31 -1.25
N ASP A 10 1.15 -5.11 -2.31
CA ASP A 10 1.61 -4.65 -3.61
C ASP A 10 0.40 -4.41 -4.52
N VAL A 11 0.24 -3.19 -5.04
CA VAL A 11 -0.89 -2.83 -5.90
C VAL A 11 -0.62 -3.32 -7.32
N LEU A 12 -1.40 -4.28 -7.79
CA LEU A 12 -1.25 -4.87 -9.13
C LEU A 12 -2.01 -4.08 -10.21
N GLU A 13 -3.19 -3.56 -9.87
CA GLU A 13 -4.05 -2.78 -10.77
C GLU A 13 -4.84 -1.75 -9.96
N GLY A 14 -5.01 -0.53 -10.49
CA GLY A 14 -5.83 0.52 -9.89
C GLY A 14 -5.07 1.50 -8.98
N GLU A 15 -3.73 1.56 -9.06
CA GLU A 15 -2.90 2.49 -8.28
C GLU A 15 -3.28 3.95 -8.49
N GLU A 16 -3.63 4.34 -9.73
CA GLU A 16 -4.00 5.72 -10.06
C GLU A 16 -5.29 6.20 -9.37
N LYS A 17 -6.07 5.27 -8.80
CA LYS A 17 -7.35 5.54 -8.12
C LYS A 17 -7.19 5.68 -6.61
N LEU A 18 -5.99 5.44 -6.08
CA LEU A 18 -5.68 5.50 -4.66
C LEU A 18 -5.32 6.92 -4.23
N ASN A 19 -5.51 7.20 -2.95
CA ASN A 19 -5.01 8.43 -2.36
C ASN A 19 -3.48 8.46 -2.39
N GLU A 20 -2.92 9.67 -2.42
CA GLU A 20 -1.47 9.86 -2.28
C GLU A 20 -0.96 9.24 -0.98
N MET A 21 0.29 8.79 -1.03
CA MET A 21 0.99 8.23 0.12
C MET A 21 1.27 9.33 1.13
N THR A 22 1.05 9.06 2.41
CA THR A 22 1.40 10.01 3.48
C THR A 22 2.88 9.89 3.83
N ASP A 23 3.46 10.95 4.41
CA ASP A 23 4.87 10.92 4.85
C ASP A 23 5.13 9.80 5.87
N ASP A 24 4.18 9.54 6.77
CA ASP A 24 4.25 8.43 7.73
C ASP A 24 4.25 7.06 7.04
N GLU A 25 3.42 6.89 5.99
CA GLU A 25 3.37 5.66 5.19
C GLU A 25 4.72 5.44 4.49
N TYR A 26 5.25 6.48 3.84
CA TYR A 26 6.55 6.44 3.16
C TYR A 26 7.68 6.08 4.13
N ALA A 27 7.75 6.75 5.29
CA ALA A 27 8.76 6.48 6.30
C ALA A 27 8.73 5.05 6.82
N MET A 28 7.55 4.42 6.91
CA MET A 28 7.43 3.01 7.29
C MET A 28 7.85 2.07 6.17
N LEU A 29 7.44 2.34 4.93
CA LEU A 29 7.76 1.51 3.78
C LEU A 29 9.27 1.52 3.47
N ASP A 30 9.95 2.66 3.64
CA ASP A 30 11.41 2.82 3.45
C ASP A 30 12.25 1.90 4.37
N THR A 31 11.66 1.43 5.48
CA THR A 31 12.34 0.48 6.38
C THR A 31 12.34 -0.96 5.88
N LEU A 32 11.56 -1.29 4.83
CA LEU A 32 11.46 -2.64 4.28
C LEU A 32 12.56 -2.90 3.24
N PRO A 33 13.30 -4.03 3.35
CA PRO A 33 14.41 -4.33 2.44
C PRO A 33 13.99 -4.69 1.01
N ASP A 34 12.76 -5.18 0.81
CA ASP A 34 12.23 -5.69 -0.47
C ASP A 34 11.02 -4.85 -0.97
N LEU A 35 11.00 -3.55 -0.67
CA LEU A 35 9.90 -2.67 -1.06
C LEU A 35 9.81 -2.51 -2.58
N LEU A 36 8.61 -2.63 -3.13
CA LEU A 36 8.33 -2.31 -4.53
C LEU A 36 7.74 -0.89 -4.64
N PRO A 37 7.90 -0.20 -5.79
CA PRO A 37 7.35 1.14 -5.97
C PRO A 37 5.82 1.20 -5.88
N ASN A 38 5.13 0.09 -6.14
CA ASN A 38 3.69 -0.07 -6.05
C ASN A 38 3.24 -0.64 -4.68
N SER A 39 4.15 -0.78 -3.71
CA SER A 39 3.80 -1.22 -2.36
C SER A 39 3.11 -0.11 -1.58
N ARG A 40 2.01 -0.44 -0.90
CA ARG A 40 1.20 0.45 -0.06
C ARG A 40 0.88 -0.22 1.27
N LEU A 41 0.61 0.58 2.30
CA LEU A 41 0.03 0.08 3.55
C LEU A 41 -1.49 0.04 3.40
N ALA A 42 -2.07 -1.17 3.37
CA ALA A 42 -3.50 -1.35 3.14
C ALA A 42 -4.37 -0.60 4.18
N CYS A 43 -3.87 -0.41 5.40
CA CYS A 43 -4.57 0.33 6.45
C CYS A 43 -4.63 1.85 6.22
N GLN A 44 -3.80 2.39 5.32
CA GLN A 44 -3.81 3.81 4.95
C GLN A 44 -4.67 4.10 3.71
N LEU A 45 -5.14 3.06 3.01
CA LEU A 45 -6.00 3.21 1.84
C LEU A 45 -7.43 3.54 2.27
N GLN A 46 -7.95 4.69 1.83
CA GLN A 46 -9.32 5.10 2.12
C GLN A 46 -10.28 4.51 1.09
N LEU A 47 -11.13 3.58 1.54
CA LEU A 47 -12.14 2.93 0.71
C LEU A 47 -13.07 3.96 0.07
N ASN A 48 -13.18 3.90 -1.25
CA ASN A 48 -14.06 4.75 -2.05
C ASN A 48 -14.61 3.99 -3.27
N ASN A 49 -15.69 4.49 -3.87
CA ASN A 49 -16.33 3.84 -5.02
C ASN A 49 -15.44 3.77 -6.27
N ASN A 50 -14.39 4.58 -6.37
CA ASN A 50 -13.48 4.55 -7.52
C ASN A 50 -12.50 3.37 -7.43
N MET A 51 -12.39 2.69 -6.28
CA MET A 51 -11.52 1.51 -6.10
C MET A 51 -12.12 0.23 -6.70
N ASP A 52 -13.20 0.31 -7.46
CA ASP A 52 -13.73 -0.84 -8.20
C ASP A 52 -12.66 -1.40 -9.15
N GLY A 53 -12.46 -2.72 -9.05
CA GLY A 53 -11.43 -3.45 -9.79
C GLY A 53 -10.01 -3.35 -9.23
N LEU A 54 -9.79 -2.74 -8.05
CA LEU A 54 -8.48 -2.71 -7.40
C LEU A 54 -7.98 -4.14 -7.13
N LYS A 55 -6.77 -4.46 -7.59
CA LYS A 55 -6.12 -5.74 -7.30
C LYS A 55 -4.86 -5.49 -6.48
N VAL A 56 -4.74 -6.20 -5.38
CA VAL A 56 -3.58 -6.14 -4.49
C VAL A 56 -3.07 -7.55 -4.19
N LYS A 57 -1.77 -7.67 -3.96
CA LYS A 57 -1.11 -8.88 -3.48
C LYS A 57 -0.62 -8.64 -2.06
N LEU A 58 -0.73 -9.65 -1.19
CA LEU A 58 -0.12 -9.58 0.14
C LEU A 58 1.41 -9.61 0.01
N HIS A 59 2.08 -8.61 0.59
CA HIS A 59 3.53 -8.51 0.54
C HIS A 59 4.17 -9.59 1.42
N GLY A 60 5.26 -10.21 0.96
CA GLY A 60 6.01 -11.21 1.71
C GLY A 60 5.34 -12.60 1.87
N VAL A 61 4.16 -12.81 1.28
CA VAL A 61 3.52 -14.13 1.25
C VAL A 61 3.91 -14.84 -0.04
N SER A 62 4.69 -15.93 0.10
CA SER A 62 5.08 -16.83 -0.99
C SER A 62 4.00 -17.86 -1.29
#